data_AF-A0A3R6XZE8-F1
#
_entry.id   AF-A0A3R6XZE8-F1
#
_cell.length_a   1.000
_cell.length_b   1.000
_cell.length_c   1.000
_cell.angle_alpha   90.00
_cell.angle_beta   90.00
_cell.angle_gamma   90.00
#
_symmetry.space_group_name_H-M   'P 1'
#
loop_
_entity.id
_entity.type
_entity.pdbx_description
1 polymer ?
#
loop_
_entity_poly.entity_id
_entity_poly.type
_entity_poly.pdbx_seq_one_letter_code
_entity_poly.pdbx_strand_id
1 'polypeptide(L)'
;MTELRRFLSAPKSQKLTLTLPMDYIQKKSYYAMCPPETKAVMDALEKLIDDATSDYTTAESWPTIIAVVDKLNALTDKEVVRHEAIRMVRMRLAHFSPTVVLSALHLTEAIVKNCGKAIRARIAHPKFMNTMDLLYKEHRGKVGHTHLLIVERVLELVQGWGEAFLPYRRDFPGFSDTYHRMCKEGVPFPTQYDASRAPVLSPPRNSAHAGIPGAKTNPFDEANDPLTKPTTNPFDLM
;
A
#
# COMPACT_ATOMS: atom_id res chain seq x y z
N MET A 1 -13.78 -10.46 9.56
CA MET A 1 -12.40 -10.83 9.19
C MET A 1 -11.69 -11.58 10.31
N THR A 2 -12.06 -11.30 11.56
CA THR A 2 -11.74 -12.09 12.76
C THR A 2 -12.12 -13.56 12.57
N GLU A 3 -13.23 -13.80 11.86
CA GLU A 3 -13.85 -15.09 11.61
C GLU A 3 -13.02 -16.12 10.83
N LEU A 4 -12.29 -15.72 9.78
CA LEU A 4 -11.51 -16.68 8.97
C LEU A 4 -10.29 -17.18 9.74
N ARG A 5 -9.63 -16.28 10.48
CA ARG A 5 -8.48 -16.59 11.33
C ARG A 5 -8.88 -17.37 12.57
N ARG A 6 -9.99 -16.96 13.20
CA ARG A 6 -10.64 -17.67 14.33
C ARG A 6 -11.10 -19.07 13.93
N PHE A 7 -11.47 -19.29 12.67
CA PHE A 7 -11.80 -20.60 12.11
C PHE A 7 -10.58 -21.48 11.85
N LEU A 8 -9.51 -20.90 11.28
CA LEU A 8 -8.26 -21.62 11.02
C LEU A 8 -7.53 -22.01 12.33
N SER A 9 -7.73 -21.23 13.40
CA SER A 9 -7.12 -21.43 14.73
C SER A 9 -8.01 -22.15 15.76
N ALA A 10 -9.24 -22.55 15.43
CA ALA A 10 -10.18 -23.16 16.37
C ALA A 10 -9.89 -24.65 16.67
N PRO A 11 -10.11 -25.13 17.91
CA PRO A 11 -10.08 -26.56 18.25
C PRO A 11 -11.09 -27.36 17.42
N LYS A 12 -10.79 -28.63 17.10
CA LYS A 12 -11.63 -29.48 16.23
C LYS A 12 -13.11 -29.53 16.66
N SER A 13 -13.39 -29.45 17.97
CA SER A 13 -14.73 -29.46 18.56
C SER A 13 -15.54 -28.17 18.39
N GLN A 14 -14.91 -27.03 18.06
CA GLN A 14 -15.56 -25.72 17.87
C GLN A 14 -15.67 -25.28 16.40
N LYS A 15 -15.16 -26.08 15.45
CA LYS A 15 -15.25 -25.78 14.01
C LYS A 15 -16.67 -25.91 13.43
N LEU A 16 -17.60 -26.52 14.18
CA LEU A 16 -18.97 -26.78 13.74
C LEU A 16 -19.93 -25.59 13.93
N THR A 17 -19.48 -24.45 14.48
CA THR A 17 -20.37 -23.31 14.82
C THR A 17 -19.93 -21.94 14.26
N LEU A 18 -18.90 -21.85 13.40
CA LEU A 18 -18.42 -20.57 12.83
C LEU A 18 -18.65 -20.49 11.30
N THR A 19 -19.28 -19.42 10.85
CA THR A 19 -20.13 -19.22 9.65
C THR A 19 -19.50 -19.32 8.26
N LEU A 20 -18.28 -19.84 8.11
CA LEU A 20 -17.70 -20.12 6.78
C LEU A 20 -18.42 -21.16 5.91
N PRO A 21 -19.19 -22.13 6.45
CA PRO A 21 -20.00 -23.01 5.62
C PRO A 21 -21.02 -22.23 4.78
N MET A 22 -21.55 -21.11 5.29
CA MET A 22 -22.61 -20.36 4.61
C MET A 22 -22.09 -19.61 3.38
N ASP A 23 -20.95 -18.91 3.49
CA ASP A 23 -20.32 -18.23 2.34
C ASP A 23 -19.81 -19.26 1.29
N TYR A 24 -19.38 -20.45 1.72
CA TYR A 24 -18.90 -21.52 0.82
C TYR A 24 -20.04 -22.25 0.10
N ILE A 25 -21.14 -22.55 0.80
CA ILE A 25 -22.34 -23.17 0.22
C ILE A 25 -23.03 -22.19 -0.73
N GLN A 26 -23.14 -20.92 -0.36
CA GLN A 26 -23.61 -19.86 -1.25
C GLN A 26 -22.71 -19.71 -2.48
N LYS A 27 -21.37 -19.72 -2.31
CA LYS A 27 -20.43 -19.69 -3.45
C LYS A 27 -20.66 -20.88 -4.37
N LYS A 28 -20.77 -22.11 -3.84
CA LYS A 28 -20.90 -23.33 -4.66
C LYS A 28 -22.25 -23.39 -5.38
N SER A 29 -23.35 -23.02 -4.73
CA SER A 29 -24.68 -22.96 -5.37
C SER A 29 -24.76 -21.85 -6.41
N TYR A 30 -24.13 -20.70 -6.15
CA TYR A 30 -24.12 -19.54 -7.04
C TYR A 30 -23.23 -19.72 -8.28
N TYR A 31 -22.04 -20.30 -8.12
CA TYR A 31 -21.16 -20.68 -9.23
C TYR A 31 -21.79 -21.75 -10.14
N ALA A 32 -22.60 -22.65 -9.58
CA ALA A 32 -23.28 -23.70 -10.35
C ALA A 32 -24.37 -23.15 -11.30
N MET A 33 -24.93 -21.99 -10.99
CA MET A 33 -25.97 -21.34 -11.81
C MET A 33 -25.43 -20.26 -12.75
N CYS A 34 -24.12 -20.00 -12.73
CA CYS A 34 -23.52 -18.93 -13.52
C CYS A 34 -23.23 -19.40 -14.96
N PRO A 35 -23.46 -18.56 -15.99
CA PRO A 35 -23.13 -18.92 -17.37
C PRO A 35 -21.66 -19.32 -17.52
N PRO A 36 -21.32 -20.29 -18.39
CA PRO A 36 -19.94 -20.77 -18.58
C PRO A 36 -18.93 -19.65 -18.88
N GLU A 37 -19.35 -18.65 -19.66
CA GLU A 37 -18.56 -17.46 -19.98
C GLU A 37 -18.21 -16.61 -18.74
N THR A 38 -19.12 -16.52 -17.77
CA THR A 38 -18.91 -15.75 -16.55
C THR A 38 -17.96 -16.50 -15.62
N LYS A 39 -18.10 -17.83 -15.54
CA LYS A 39 -17.15 -18.70 -14.85
C LYS A 39 -15.75 -18.58 -15.43
N ALA A 40 -15.59 -18.66 -16.74
CA ALA A 40 -14.28 -18.52 -17.39
C ALA A 40 -13.60 -17.18 -17.09
N VAL A 41 -14.36 -16.08 -17.01
CA VAL A 41 -13.82 -14.77 -16.62
C VAL A 41 -13.39 -14.75 -15.15
N MET A 42 -14.17 -15.37 -14.25
CA MET A 42 -13.80 -15.49 -12.84
C MET A 42 -12.54 -16.34 -12.65
N ASP A 43 -12.45 -17.49 -13.31
CA ASP A 43 -11.28 -18.38 -13.23
C ASP A 43 -10.02 -17.68 -13.77
N ALA A 44 -10.14 -16.92 -14.87
CA ALA A 44 -9.04 -16.12 -15.39
C ALA A 44 -8.58 -15.00 -14.43
N LEU A 45 -9.53 -14.36 -13.73
CA LEU A 45 -9.23 -13.35 -12.71
C LEU A 45 -8.57 -13.98 -11.48
N GLU A 46 -9.06 -15.14 -11.03
CA GLU A 46 -8.48 -15.88 -9.91
C GLU A 46 -7.02 -16.20 -10.18
N LYS A 47 -6.72 -16.73 -11.37
CA LYS A 47 -5.35 -17.00 -11.79
C LYS A 47 -4.47 -15.75 -11.79
N LEU A 48 -4.95 -14.64 -12.36
CA LEU A 48 -4.18 -13.38 -12.37
C LEU A 48 -3.91 -12.84 -10.96
N ILE A 49 -4.88 -12.94 -10.06
CA ILE A 49 -4.73 -12.50 -8.66
C ILE A 49 -3.74 -13.40 -7.93
N ASP A 50 -3.81 -14.72 -8.13
CA ASP A 50 -2.86 -15.67 -7.54
C ASP A 50 -1.44 -15.44 -8.06
N ASP A 51 -1.27 -15.23 -9.36
CA ASP A 51 0.01 -14.92 -9.99
C ASP A 51 0.56 -13.57 -9.47
N ALA A 52 -0.27 -12.54 -9.33
CA ALA A 52 0.13 -11.22 -8.82
C ALA A 52 0.51 -11.24 -7.34
N THR A 53 0.08 -12.26 -6.60
CA THR A 53 0.30 -12.37 -5.15
C THR A 53 1.00 -13.68 -4.78
N SER A 54 1.77 -14.24 -5.71
CA SER A 54 2.51 -15.48 -5.50
C SER A 54 3.59 -15.30 -4.43
N ASP A 55 3.76 -16.31 -3.58
CA ASP A 55 4.78 -16.38 -2.53
C ASP A 55 6.20 -16.60 -3.05
N TYR A 56 6.35 -17.00 -4.32
CA TYR A 56 7.64 -17.15 -4.99
C TYR A 56 8.23 -15.82 -5.48
N THR A 57 7.44 -14.74 -5.46
CA THR A 57 7.89 -13.45 -5.98
C THR A 57 8.74 -12.72 -4.95
N THR A 58 9.95 -12.33 -5.34
CA THR A 58 10.88 -11.56 -4.48
C THR A 58 10.56 -10.06 -4.45
N ALA A 59 9.79 -9.58 -5.43
CA ALA A 59 9.37 -8.19 -5.58
C ALA A 59 7.96 -8.12 -6.22
N GLU A 60 7.40 -6.92 -6.35
CA GLU A 60 6.10 -6.74 -6.99
C GLU A 60 6.14 -7.06 -8.49
N SER A 61 5.29 -7.99 -8.95
CA SER A 61 5.09 -8.21 -10.38
C SER A 61 4.13 -7.16 -10.95
N TRP A 62 4.65 -5.96 -11.20
CA TRP A 62 3.90 -4.86 -11.82
C TRP A 62 3.16 -5.27 -13.10
N PRO A 63 3.74 -6.06 -14.03
CA PRO A 63 3.00 -6.52 -15.21
C PRO A 63 1.72 -7.28 -14.85
N THR A 64 1.78 -8.17 -13.85
CA THR A 64 0.60 -8.94 -13.43
C THR A 64 -0.40 -8.06 -12.67
N ILE A 65 0.08 -7.13 -11.85
CA ILE A 65 -0.78 -6.16 -11.14
C ILE A 65 -1.57 -5.31 -12.14
N ILE A 66 -0.92 -4.78 -13.18
CA ILE A 66 -1.58 -4.01 -14.24
C ILE A 66 -2.57 -4.89 -15.00
N ALA A 67 -2.22 -6.14 -15.32
CA ALA A 67 -3.16 -7.06 -15.96
C ALA A 67 -4.43 -7.33 -15.13
N VAL A 68 -4.32 -7.41 -13.79
CA VAL A 68 -5.50 -7.50 -12.91
C VAL A 68 -6.35 -6.22 -13.00
N VAL A 69 -5.71 -5.05 -12.92
CA VAL A 69 -6.41 -3.75 -13.02
C VAL A 69 -7.15 -3.60 -14.35
N ASP A 70 -6.50 -3.92 -15.47
CA ASP A 70 -7.10 -3.83 -16.81
C ASP A 70 -8.28 -4.79 -16.93
N LYS A 71 -8.12 -6.03 -16.44
CA LYS A 71 -9.19 -7.03 -16.45
C LYS A 71 -10.39 -6.59 -15.62
N LEU A 72 -10.16 -5.97 -14.47
CA LEU A 72 -11.21 -5.42 -13.61
C LEU A 72 -11.94 -4.25 -14.27
N ASN A 73 -11.21 -3.33 -14.92
CA ASN A 73 -11.79 -2.18 -15.62
C ASN A 73 -12.61 -2.60 -16.85
N ALA A 74 -12.26 -3.72 -17.49
CA ALA A 74 -13.05 -4.29 -18.59
C ALA A 74 -14.40 -4.91 -18.15
N LEU A 75 -14.69 -4.99 -16.85
CA LEU A 75 -15.97 -5.48 -16.33
C LEU A 75 -16.99 -4.34 -16.29
N THR A 76 -17.66 -4.03 -17.41
CA THR A 76 -18.67 -2.94 -17.47
C THR A 76 -20.01 -3.36 -16.84
N ASP A 77 -20.49 -4.57 -17.13
CA ASP A 77 -21.82 -5.05 -16.67
C ASP A 77 -21.77 -6.39 -15.90
N LYS A 78 -20.58 -6.78 -15.44
CA LYS A 78 -20.36 -8.05 -14.72
C LYS A 78 -20.27 -7.82 -13.22
N GLU A 79 -21.34 -7.30 -12.62
CA GLU A 79 -21.38 -6.90 -11.20
C GLU A 79 -20.99 -8.04 -10.26
N VAL A 80 -21.46 -9.23 -10.61
CA VAL A 80 -21.15 -10.50 -9.96
C VAL A 80 -19.65 -10.78 -9.94
N VAL A 81 -19.02 -10.71 -11.11
CA VAL A 81 -17.58 -10.96 -11.29
C VAL A 81 -16.77 -9.92 -10.53
N ARG A 82 -17.20 -8.64 -10.54
CA ARG A 82 -16.55 -7.59 -9.73
C ARG A 82 -16.61 -7.91 -8.23
N HIS A 83 -17.76 -8.40 -7.75
CA HIS A 83 -17.91 -8.77 -6.34
C HIS A 83 -16.93 -9.89 -5.97
N GLU A 84 -16.90 -10.92 -6.81
CA GLU A 84 -16.09 -12.10 -6.58
C GLU A 84 -14.60 -11.79 -6.69
N ALA A 85 -14.19 -10.95 -7.63
CA ALA A 85 -12.80 -10.50 -7.76
C ALA A 85 -12.30 -9.78 -6.50
N ILE A 86 -13.09 -8.87 -5.94
CA ILE A 86 -12.74 -8.20 -4.68
C ILE A 86 -12.77 -9.17 -3.49
N ARG A 87 -13.65 -10.17 -3.51
CA ARG A 87 -13.64 -11.26 -2.53
C ARG A 87 -12.34 -12.06 -2.59
N MET A 88 -11.84 -12.38 -3.79
CA MET A 88 -10.57 -13.08 -4.01
C MET A 88 -9.37 -12.26 -3.52
N VAL A 89 -9.29 -10.97 -3.85
CA VAL A 89 -8.25 -10.06 -3.31
C VAL A 89 -8.27 -10.04 -1.77
N ARG A 90 -9.46 -9.93 -1.17
CA ARG A 90 -9.62 -9.98 0.30
C ARG A 90 -9.18 -11.31 0.90
N MET A 91 -9.31 -12.42 0.19
CA MET A 91 -8.79 -13.72 0.65
C MET A 91 -7.26 -13.74 0.65
N ARG A 92 -6.62 -13.15 -0.36
CA ARG A 92 -5.15 -13.03 -0.41
C ARG A 92 -4.63 -12.18 0.75
N LEU A 93 -5.33 -11.10 1.11
CA LEU A 93 -5.05 -10.31 2.32
C LEU A 93 -5.16 -11.13 3.61
N ALA A 94 -6.02 -12.15 3.67
CA ALA A 94 -6.18 -13.03 4.83
C ALA A 94 -5.33 -14.31 4.78
N HIS A 95 -4.37 -14.40 3.86
CA HIS A 95 -3.52 -15.56 3.67
C HIS A 95 -2.52 -15.76 4.83
N PHE A 96 -2.04 -16.98 5.03
CA PHE A 96 -1.10 -17.30 6.11
C PHE A 96 0.33 -16.82 5.82
N SER A 97 0.74 -16.84 4.55
CA SER A 97 2.05 -16.37 4.10
C SER A 97 2.12 -14.84 4.15
N PRO A 98 3.04 -14.24 4.93
CA PRO A 98 3.21 -12.79 5.00
C PRO A 98 3.59 -12.16 3.65
N THR A 99 4.36 -12.87 2.83
CA THR A 99 4.72 -12.44 1.48
C THR A 99 3.48 -12.25 0.61
N VAL A 100 2.54 -13.20 0.64
CA VAL A 100 1.27 -13.10 -0.08
C VAL A 100 0.44 -11.92 0.40
N VAL A 101 0.39 -11.70 1.73
CA VAL A 101 -0.33 -10.56 2.32
C VAL A 101 0.26 -9.23 1.85
N LEU A 102 1.59 -9.09 1.86
CA LEU A 102 2.27 -7.88 1.41
C LEU A 102 2.02 -7.61 -0.08
N SER A 103 2.18 -8.61 -0.95
CA SER A 103 1.86 -8.47 -2.38
C SER A 103 0.37 -8.14 -2.62
N ALA A 104 -0.54 -8.69 -1.81
CA ALA A 104 -1.95 -8.36 -1.88
C ALA A 104 -2.26 -6.91 -1.47
N LEU A 105 -1.46 -6.31 -0.57
CA LEU A 105 -1.56 -4.88 -0.25
C LEU A 105 -1.14 -4.01 -1.44
N HIS A 106 -0.06 -4.35 -2.14
CA HIS A 106 0.36 -3.66 -3.37
C HIS A 106 -0.70 -3.75 -4.46
N LEU A 107 -1.24 -4.95 -4.70
CA LEU A 107 -2.34 -5.15 -5.63
C LEU A 107 -3.57 -4.32 -5.24
N THR A 108 -3.93 -4.29 -3.95
CA THR A 108 -5.08 -3.52 -3.46
C THR A 108 -4.88 -2.01 -3.70
N GLU A 109 -3.68 -1.49 -3.46
CA GLU A 109 -3.37 -0.09 -3.76
C GLU A 109 -3.55 0.23 -5.24
N ALA A 110 -2.99 -0.60 -6.12
CA ALA A 110 -3.11 -0.42 -7.57
C ALA A 110 -4.58 -0.45 -8.01
N ILE A 111 -5.40 -1.34 -7.45
CA ILE A 111 -6.85 -1.40 -7.72
C ILE A 111 -7.53 -0.10 -7.29
N VAL A 112 -7.27 0.43 -6.08
CA VAL A 112 -7.91 1.67 -5.61
C VAL A 112 -7.50 2.88 -6.45
N LYS A 113 -6.23 2.96 -6.86
CA LYS A 113 -5.70 4.08 -7.66
C LYS A 113 -6.23 4.07 -9.09
N ASN A 114 -6.40 2.88 -9.70
CA ASN A 114 -6.59 2.76 -11.15
C ASN A 114 -7.99 2.24 -11.56
N CYS A 115 -8.80 1.73 -10.64
CA CYS A 115 -10.13 1.23 -10.98
C CYS A 115 -11.25 2.26 -10.82
N GLY A 116 -12.34 2.05 -11.56
CA GLY A 116 -13.54 2.89 -11.50
C GLY A 116 -14.27 2.87 -10.15
N LYS A 117 -15.24 3.78 -9.99
CA LYS A 117 -16.05 3.99 -8.78
C LYS A 117 -16.68 2.69 -8.24
N ALA A 118 -17.22 1.85 -9.11
CA ALA A 118 -17.87 0.59 -8.71
C ALA A 118 -16.93 -0.36 -7.96
N ILE A 119 -15.67 -0.47 -8.39
CA ILE A 119 -14.68 -1.33 -7.75
C ILE A 119 -14.16 -0.68 -6.47
N ARG A 120 -13.86 0.62 -6.50
CA ARG A 120 -13.47 1.38 -5.29
C ARG A 120 -14.50 1.28 -4.18
N ALA A 121 -15.80 1.35 -4.49
CA ALA A 121 -16.89 1.21 -3.53
C ALA A 121 -16.88 -0.16 -2.83
N ARG A 122 -16.45 -1.22 -3.52
CA ARG A 122 -16.31 -2.56 -2.93
C ARG A 122 -15.13 -2.66 -1.97
N ILE A 123 -14.01 -2.01 -2.29
CA ILE A 123 -12.85 -1.92 -1.39
C ILE A 123 -13.19 -1.05 -0.16
N ALA A 124 -13.92 0.06 -0.36
CA ALA A 124 -14.39 0.92 0.71
C ALA A 124 -15.51 0.27 1.58
N HIS A 125 -16.01 -0.90 1.21
CA HIS A 125 -17.05 -1.58 1.97
C HIS A 125 -16.53 -2.00 3.37
N PRO A 126 -17.31 -1.85 4.46
CA PRO A 126 -16.85 -2.17 5.81
C PRO A 126 -16.26 -3.57 5.98
N LYS A 127 -16.83 -4.59 5.31
CA LYS A 127 -16.28 -5.97 5.30
C LYS A 127 -14.84 -6.01 4.77
N PHE A 128 -14.54 -5.26 3.71
CA PHE A 128 -13.20 -5.18 3.16
C PHE A 128 -12.31 -4.30 4.02
N MET A 129 -12.74 -3.14 4.53
CA MET A 129 -11.88 -2.30 5.37
C MET A 129 -11.57 -2.92 6.75
N ASN A 130 -12.46 -3.74 7.31
CA ASN A 130 -12.22 -4.46 8.57
C ASN A 130 -11.07 -5.50 8.47
N THR A 131 -10.96 -6.23 7.35
CA THR A 131 -9.74 -6.15 6.51
C THR A 131 -8.40 -5.70 7.10
N MET A 132 -8.07 -4.50 6.64
CA MET A 132 -6.90 -3.70 6.93
C MET A 132 -6.68 -3.56 8.45
N ASP A 133 -7.73 -3.22 9.20
CA ASP A 133 -7.63 -3.09 10.66
C ASP A 133 -7.16 -4.39 11.34
N LEU A 134 -7.71 -5.53 10.94
CA LEU A 134 -7.30 -6.82 11.49
C LEU A 134 -5.92 -7.27 11.03
N LEU A 135 -5.45 -6.85 9.84
CA LEU A 135 -4.06 -7.05 9.44
C LEU A 135 -3.11 -6.26 10.32
N TYR A 136 -3.41 -4.98 10.57
CA TYR A 136 -2.63 -4.19 11.50
C TYR A 136 -2.57 -4.86 12.89
N LYS A 137 -3.72 -5.23 13.45
CA LYS A 137 -3.82 -5.87 14.78
C LYS A 137 -3.02 -7.17 14.87
N GLU A 138 -3.01 -7.97 13.82
CA GLU A 138 -2.24 -9.21 13.80
C GLU A 138 -0.72 -8.96 13.73
N HIS A 139 -0.29 -8.06 12.83
CA HIS A 139 1.11 -7.99 12.43
C HIS A 139 1.93 -7.02 13.30
N ARG A 140 1.31 -6.04 13.96
CA ARG A 140 1.98 -5.02 14.79
C ARG A 140 2.85 -5.56 15.93
N GLY A 141 2.59 -6.78 16.41
CA GLY A 141 3.33 -7.41 17.50
C GLY A 141 4.26 -8.54 17.06
N LYS A 142 4.36 -8.81 15.75
CA LYS A 142 5.17 -9.92 15.24
C LYS A 142 6.57 -9.45 14.88
N VAL A 143 7.55 -10.30 15.17
CA VAL A 143 8.96 -10.06 14.83
C VAL A 143 9.21 -10.50 13.39
N GLY A 144 9.92 -9.66 12.62
CA GLY A 144 10.37 -9.98 11.26
C GLY A 144 10.11 -8.84 10.27
N HIS A 145 11.03 -8.66 9.33
CA HIS A 145 11.00 -7.55 8.38
C HIS A 145 9.69 -7.48 7.59
N THR A 146 9.20 -8.60 7.06
CA THR A 146 7.95 -8.64 6.29
C THR A 146 6.73 -8.24 7.13
N HIS A 147 6.70 -8.55 8.43
CA HIS A 147 5.60 -8.13 9.31
C HIS A 147 5.61 -6.62 9.56
N LEU A 148 6.79 -6.03 9.69
CA LEU A 148 6.94 -4.57 9.80
C LEU A 148 6.45 -3.87 8.53
N LEU A 149 6.87 -4.37 7.35
CA LEU A 149 6.41 -3.82 6.06
C LEU A 149 4.89 -3.91 5.89
N ILE A 150 4.26 -5.01 6.32
CA ILE A 150 2.80 -5.13 6.28
C ILE A 150 2.13 -4.06 7.16
N VAL A 151 2.67 -3.81 8.35
CA VAL A 151 2.12 -2.81 9.28
C VAL A 151 2.25 -1.41 8.71
N GLU A 152 3.45 -1.03 8.26
CA GLU A 152 3.73 0.25 7.60
C GLU A 152 2.77 0.46 6.44
N ARG A 153 2.67 -0.53 5.55
CA ARG A 153 1.84 -0.45 4.36
C ARG A 153 0.35 -0.34 4.67
N VAL A 154 -0.16 -1.07 5.66
CA VAL A 154 -1.56 -0.95 6.07
C VAL A 154 -1.86 0.46 6.59
N LEU A 155 -0.97 1.04 7.40
CA LEU A 155 -1.16 2.37 7.95
C LEU A 155 -1.13 3.44 6.86
N GLU A 156 -0.17 3.37 5.93
CA GLU A 156 -0.07 4.25 4.76
C GLU A 156 -1.36 4.22 3.93
N LEU A 157 -1.86 3.02 3.60
CA LEU A 157 -3.04 2.89 2.75
C LEU A 157 -4.30 3.37 3.44
N VAL A 158 -4.50 3.01 4.72
CA VAL A 158 -5.70 3.42 5.46
C VAL A 158 -5.71 4.94 5.69
N GLN A 159 -4.58 5.54 6.04
CA GLN A 159 -4.44 6.99 6.17
C GLN A 159 -4.64 7.68 4.83
N GLY A 160 -3.88 7.26 3.82
CA GLY A 160 -3.90 7.85 2.48
C GLY A 160 -5.30 7.82 1.85
N TRP A 161 -6.04 6.71 1.98
CA TRP A 161 -7.42 6.66 1.49
C TRP A 161 -8.40 7.43 2.38
N GLY A 162 -8.23 7.39 3.71
CA GLY A 162 -9.06 8.13 4.65
C GLY A 162 -9.03 9.64 4.40
N GLU A 163 -7.86 10.17 4.07
CA GLU A 163 -7.63 11.59 3.76
C GLU A 163 -8.02 11.91 2.32
N ALA A 164 -7.54 11.15 1.32
CA ALA A 164 -7.78 11.44 -0.09
C ALA A 164 -9.26 11.32 -0.51
N PHE A 165 -10.02 10.42 0.12
CA PHE A 165 -11.44 10.21 -0.19
C PHE A 165 -12.38 10.93 0.78
N LEU A 166 -11.89 11.79 1.67
CA LEU A 166 -12.75 12.57 2.58
C LEU A 166 -13.80 13.41 1.83
N PRO A 167 -13.49 14.11 0.71
CA PRO A 167 -14.51 14.80 -0.09
C PRO A 167 -15.57 13.87 -0.70
N TYR A 168 -15.24 12.59 -0.87
CA TYR A 168 -16.08 11.56 -1.47
C TYR A 168 -16.66 10.59 -0.43
N ARG A 169 -16.73 11.00 0.85
CA ARG A 169 -17.19 10.15 1.96
C ARG A 169 -18.58 9.53 1.75
N ARG A 170 -19.47 10.19 1.01
CA ARG A 170 -20.79 9.62 0.68
C ARG A 170 -20.69 8.38 -0.22
N ASP A 171 -19.73 8.36 -1.13
CA ASP A 171 -19.50 7.26 -2.06
C ASP A 171 -18.63 6.15 -1.46
N PHE A 172 -17.66 6.53 -0.61
CA PHE A 172 -16.64 5.63 -0.06
C PHE A 172 -16.48 5.78 1.46
N PRO A 173 -17.56 5.61 2.26
CA PRO A 173 -17.54 5.95 3.68
C PRO A 173 -16.50 5.15 4.47
N GLY A 174 -16.34 3.86 4.15
CA GLY A 174 -15.49 2.96 4.92
C GLY A 174 -13.99 3.28 4.89
N PHE A 175 -13.51 4.08 3.93
CA PHE A 175 -12.14 4.61 3.97
C PHE A 175 -11.97 5.56 5.15
N SER A 176 -12.74 6.66 5.17
CA SER A 176 -12.68 7.66 6.23
C SER A 176 -13.12 7.11 7.60
N ASP A 177 -14.15 6.26 7.63
CA ASP A 177 -14.68 5.72 8.88
C ASP A 177 -13.70 4.74 9.53
N THR A 178 -12.97 3.96 8.73
CA THR A 178 -11.93 3.05 9.25
C THR A 178 -10.72 3.82 9.76
N TYR A 179 -10.26 4.82 9.01
CA TYR A 179 -9.15 5.67 9.44
C TYR A 179 -9.44 6.32 10.80
N HIS A 180 -10.55 7.07 10.91
CA HIS A 180 -10.90 7.76 12.16
C HIS A 180 -11.16 6.79 13.32
N ARG A 181 -11.76 5.63 13.06
CA ARG A 181 -11.97 4.59 14.08
C ARG A 181 -10.63 4.08 14.62
N MET A 182 -9.68 3.77 13.74
CA MET A 182 -8.35 3.32 14.14
C MET A 182 -7.59 4.43 14.90
N CYS A 183 -7.70 5.70 14.49
CA CYS A 183 -7.15 6.82 15.26
C CYS A 183 -7.74 6.88 16.68
N LYS A 184 -9.05 6.74 16.82
CA LYS A 184 -9.74 6.71 18.13
C LYS A 184 -9.29 5.53 19.00
N GLU A 185 -8.93 4.41 18.39
CA GLU A 185 -8.37 3.23 19.07
C GLU A 185 -6.88 3.39 19.45
N GLY A 186 -6.25 4.54 19.13
CA GLY A 186 -4.86 4.83 19.46
C GLY A 186 -3.85 4.17 18.51
N VAL A 187 -4.25 3.82 17.28
CA VAL A 187 -3.32 3.31 16.26
C VAL A 187 -2.34 4.43 15.87
N PRO A 188 -1.02 4.19 15.92
CA PRO A 188 0.00 5.20 15.63
C PRO A 188 0.19 5.32 14.12
N PHE A 189 -0.69 6.06 13.46
CA PHE A 189 -0.49 6.40 12.06
C PHE A 189 0.78 7.26 11.88
N PRO A 190 1.50 7.09 10.76
CA PRO A 190 2.62 7.96 10.42
C PRO A 190 2.24 9.43 10.53
N THR A 191 3.19 10.24 11.00
CA THR A 191 3.02 11.69 10.99
C THR A 191 2.75 12.08 9.54
N GLN A 192 1.69 12.86 9.31
CA GLN A 192 1.30 13.28 7.96
C GLN A 192 2.54 13.77 7.21
N TYR A 193 2.64 13.37 5.94
CA TYR A 193 3.70 13.84 5.05
C TYR A 193 3.72 15.37 5.09
N ASP A 194 4.71 15.91 5.77
CA ASP A 194 5.00 17.32 5.79
C ASP A 194 5.67 17.62 4.46
N ALA A 195 4.98 18.30 3.55
CA ALA A 195 5.53 18.70 2.25
C ALA A 195 6.79 19.57 2.39
N SER A 196 7.09 20.12 3.58
CA SER A 196 8.33 20.83 3.88
C SER A 196 9.51 19.91 4.27
N ARG A 197 9.27 18.62 4.50
CA ARG A 197 10.29 17.60 4.79
C ARG A 197 10.49 16.70 3.57
N ALA A 198 11.11 17.26 2.54
CA ALA A 198 11.55 16.49 1.38
C ALA A 198 12.45 15.30 1.80
N PRO A 199 12.35 14.12 1.16
CA PRO A 199 13.22 12.99 1.47
C PRO A 199 14.69 13.34 1.28
N VAL A 200 15.51 13.12 2.32
CA VAL A 200 16.97 13.32 2.25
C VAL A 200 17.57 12.22 1.38
N LEU A 201 17.67 12.48 0.08
CA LEU A 201 18.45 11.72 -0.89
C LEU A 201 19.95 12.08 -0.81
N SER A 202 20.49 12.16 0.40
CA SER A 202 21.93 12.31 0.59
C SER A 202 22.54 10.95 0.90
N PRO A 203 23.32 10.34 -0.02
CA PRO A 203 24.09 9.15 0.33
C PRO A 203 25.10 9.48 1.44
N PRO A 204 25.40 8.54 2.36
CA PRO A 204 26.31 8.80 3.47
C PRO A 204 27.72 9.10 2.95
N ARG A 205 28.26 10.27 3.31
CA ARG A 205 29.69 10.57 3.16
C ARG A 205 30.43 9.81 4.26
N ASN A 206 31.20 8.79 3.88
CA ASN A 206 32.14 8.10 4.75
C ASN A 206 33.08 9.10 5.43
N SER A 207 32.85 9.39 6.71
CA SER A 207 33.83 10.06 7.57
C SER A 207 34.73 9.02 8.20
N ALA A 208 35.77 8.63 7.48
CA ALA A 208 36.86 7.84 8.04
C ALA A 208 38.20 8.20 7.36
N HIS A 209 38.81 9.29 7.82
CA HIS A 209 40.26 9.28 8.07
C HIS A 209 40.62 10.30 9.15
N ALA A 210 40.96 9.77 10.31
CA ALA A 210 41.63 10.49 11.38
C ALA A 210 43.13 10.60 11.07
N GLY A 211 43.70 11.78 11.33
CA GLY A 211 45.05 11.93 11.88
C GLY A 211 46.21 12.18 10.91
N ILE A 212 46.74 13.42 10.90
CA ILE A 212 48.18 13.69 10.95
C ILE A 212 48.44 14.92 11.85
N PRO A 213 49.24 14.81 12.93
CA PRO A 213 49.73 15.95 13.70
C PRO A 213 51.11 16.40 13.19
N GLY A 214 51.30 17.71 12.93
CA GLY A 214 52.60 18.23 12.52
C GLY A 214 52.62 19.73 12.23
N ALA A 215 53.29 20.47 13.11
CA ALA A 215 53.61 21.89 13.09
C ALA A 215 53.99 22.53 11.72
N LYS A 216 53.61 23.80 11.52
CA LYS A 216 54.48 24.99 11.66
C LYS A 216 53.75 26.27 11.21
N THR A 217 53.85 27.30 12.04
CA THR A 217 53.51 28.69 11.74
C THR A 217 54.62 29.36 10.92
N ASN A 218 54.28 30.50 10.29
CA ASN A 218 55.10 31.71 10.02
C ASN A 218 55.14 32.16 8.53
N PRO A 219 55.44 33.44 8.21
CA PRO A 219 54.59 34.63 8.42
C PRO A 219 54.91 35.74 7.38
N PHE A 220 54.32 35.80 6.18
CA PHE A 220 54.54 36.94 5.28
C PHE A 220 53.36 37.02 4.31
N ASP A 221 52.60 38.11 4.39
CA ASP A 221 52.10 38.87 3.23
C ASP A 221 51.19 39.99 3.74
N GLU A 222 51.84 41.01 4.31
CA GLU A 222 51.27 42.35 4.45
C GLU A 222 52.25 43.34 3.80
N ALA A 223 51.70 44.32 3.07
CA ALA A 223 52.32 45.41 2.31
C ALA A 223 52.70 45.12 0.84
N ASN A 224 51.85 45.57 -0.09
CA ASN A 224 52.11 46.77 -0.89
C ASN A 224 51.05 47.00 -1.99
N ASP A 225 50.32 48.11 -1.88
CA ASP A 225 49.72 48.87 -2.99
C ASP A 225 50.75 49.95 -3.39
N PRO A 226 51.04 50.23 -4.69
CA PRO A 226 50.26 51.25 -5.43
C PRO A 226 50.28 51.14 -6.98
N LEU A 227 49.14 51.33 -7.67
CA LEU A 227 49.07 52.26 -8.84
C LEU A 227 47.64 52.56 -9.33
N THR A 228 47.24 53.81 -9.13
CA THR A 228 46.37 54.69 -9.95
C THR A 228 46.30 54.32 -11.46
N LYS A 229 45.23 54.47 -12.27
CA LYS A 229 44.08 55.41 -12.35
C LYS A 229 43.16 54.99 -13.56
N PRO A 230 42.11 55.75 -14.00
CA PRO A 230 40.79 55.24 -14.40
C PRO A 230 40.54 55.19 -15.92
N THR A 231 39.53 54.44 -16.36
CA THR A 231 38.91 54.62 -17.69
C THR A 231 37.43 54.20 -17.72
N THR A 232 36.58 55.22 -17.77
CA THR A 232 35.38 55.39 -18.62
C THR A 232 34.59 54.17 -19.09
N ASN A 233 33.31 54.16 -18.72
CA ASN A 233 32.25 53.28 -19.19
C ASN A 233 31.73 53.77 -20.56
N PRO A 234 31.71 52.95 -21.63
CA PRO A 234 31.22 53.37 -22.95
C PRO A 234 29.83 52.76 -23.22
N PHE A 235 28.78 53.30 -22.60
CA PHE A 235 27.39 53.12 -23.04
C PHE A 235 26.58 54.36 -22.61
N ASP A 236 26.91 55.49 -23.23
CA ASP A 236 26.01 56.63 -23.39
C ASP A 236 26.25 57.16 -24.82
N LEU A 237 25.16 57.37 -25.55
CA LEU A 237 25.04 57.72 -26.99
C LEU A 237 24.79 56.54 -27.95
N MET A 238 23.58 56.01 -27.93
CA MET A 238 22.63 56.08 -29.06
C MET A 238 21.21 55.73 -28.63
#